data_AF-A0A484XL31-F1
#
_entry.id   AF-A0A484XL31-F1
#
_cell.length_a   1.000
_cell.length_b   1.000
_cell.length_c   1.000
_cell.angle_alpha   90.00
_cell.angle_beta   90.00
_cell.angle_gamma   90.00
#
_symmetry.space_group_name_H-M   'P 1'
#
loop_
_entity.id
_entity.type
_entity.pdbx_description
1 polymer ?
#
loop_
_entity_poly.entity_id
_entity_poly.type
_entity_poly.pdbx_seq_one_letter_code
_entity_poly.pdbx_strand_id
1 'polypeptide(L)' 'MKATLAILTIGVVPVSEVLPLLTEHISEQQIVHLSLLGKISREEVMEDYAIEPGEDALPTLLSDGEIAHVSRQKN' A
#
# COMPACT_ATOMS: atom_id res chain seq x y z
N MET A 1 -28.59 -4.94 -12.07
CA MET A 1 -27.68 -5.17 -10.91
C MET A 1 -27.42 -3.83 -10.25
N LYS A 2 -27.58 -3.70 -8.93
CA LYS A 2 -27.34 -2.44 -8.20
C LYS A 2 -25.96 -2.56 -7.53
N ALA A 3 -24.95 -1.90 -8.06
CA ALA A 3 -23.62 -1.91 -7.47
C ALA A 3 -23.68 -1.16 -6.12
N THR A 4 -23.15 -1.78 -5.07
CA THR A 4 -23.04 -1.18 -3.74
C THR A 4 -21.55 -0.97 -3.47
N LEU A 5 -21.15 0.28 -3.20
CA LEU A 5 -19.77 0.64 -2.86
C LEU A 5 -19.70 0.90 -1.36
N ALA A 6 -18.76 0.24 -0.69
CA ALA A 6 -18.36 0.54 0.67
C ALA A 6 -16.87 0.89 0.67
N ILE A 7 -16.48 1.93 1.39
CA ILE A 7 -15.08 2.35 1.54
C ILE A 7 -14.70 2.13 3.01
N LEU A 8 -13.61 1.40 3.23
CA LEU A 8 -13.04 1.16 4.55
C LEU A 8 -11.68 1.89 4.63
N THR A 9 -11.58 2.86 5.54
CA THR A 9 -10.31 3.57 5.81
C THR A 9 -9.66 2.97 7.04
N ILE A 10 -8.42 2.51 6.91
CA ILE A 10 -7.63 1.89 7.98
C ILE A 10 -6.42 2.79 8.23
N GLY A 11 -6.19 3.17 9.48
CA GLY A 11 -5.15 4.14 9.86
C GLY A 11 -3.73 3.59 9.66
N VAL A 12 -3.27 2.76 10.59
CA VAL A 12 -1.93 2.16 10.54
C VAL A 12 -2.02 0.71 11.01
N VAL A 13 -2.25 -0.21 10.07
CA VAL A 13 -2.31 -1.66 10.33
C VAL A 13 -1.68 -2.39 9.15
N PRO A 14 -0.84 -3.41 9.36
CA PRO A 14 -0.28 -4.22 8.29
C PRO A 14 -1.36 -4.87 7.43
N VAL A 15 -1.15 -4.92 6.11
CA VAL A 15 -2.07 -5.60 5.18
C VAL A 15 -2.27 -7.06 5.57
N SER A 16 -1.22 -7.74 6.06
CA SER A 16 -1.28 -9.13 6.52
C SER A 16 -2.25 -9.35 7.69
N GLU A 17 -2.52 -8.33 8.50
CA GLU A 17 -3.48 -8.40 9.61
C GLU A 17 -4.91 -8.09 9.15
N VAL A 18 -5.06 -7.21 8.15
CA VAL A 18 -6.36 -6.80 7.61
C VAL A 18 -6.93 -7.80 6.61
N LEU A 19 -6.07 -8.39 5.77
CA LEU A 19 -6.50 -9.28 4.69
C LEU A 19 -7.41 -10.41 5.20
N PRO A 20 -7.05 -11.15 6.27
CA PRO A 20 -7.90 -12.22 6.78
C PRO A 20 -9.32 -11.76 7.16
N LEU A 21 -9.45 -10.55 7.71
CA LEU A 21 -10.75 -9.98 8.09
C LEU A 21 -11.61 -9.64 6.88
N LEU A 22 -10.98 -9.20 5.79
CA LEU A 22 -11.67 -8.95 4.52
C LEU A 22 -12.08 -10.27 3.86
N THR A 23 -11.25 -11.30 3.96
CA THR A 23 -11.47 -12.58 3.27
C THR A 23 -12.54 -13.45 3.91
N GLU A 24 -12.95 -13.16 5.15
CA GLU A 24 -14.16 -13.70 5.78
C GLU A 24 -15.44 -13.32 5.01
N HIS A 25 -15.43 -12.19 4.30
CA HIS A 25 -16.61 -11.63 3.63
C HIS A 25 -16.47 -11.50 2.11
N ILE A 26 -15.25 -11.45 1.59
CA ILE A 26 -14.94 -11.22 0.17
C ILE A 26 -13.90 -12.23 -0.27
N SER A 27 -14.13 -12.94 -1.38
CA SER A 27 -13.12 -13.87 -1.89
C SER A 27 -11.85 -13.11 -2.32
N GLU A 28 -10.67 -13.65 -2.01
CA GLU A 28 -9.37 -13.02 -2.36
C GLU A 28 -9.26 -12.72 -3.86
N GLN A 29 -9.83 -13.58 -4.71
CA GLN A 29 -9.85 -13.40 -6.16
C GLN A 29 -10.63 -12.14 -6.60
N GLN A 30 -11.45 -11.59 -5.72
CA GLN A 30 -12.22 -10.35 -5.93
C GLN A 30 -11.54 -9.13 -5.28
N ILE A 31 -10.43 -9.32 -4.56
CA ILE A 31 -9.66 -8.25 -3.93
C ILE A 31 -8.59 -7.78 -4.91
N VAL A 32 -8.61 -6.48 -5.20
CA VAL A 32 -7.57 -5.83 -6.02
C VAL A 32 -6.72 -4.96 -5.12
N HIS A 33 -5.42 -5.27 -5.05
CA HIS A 33 -4.45 -4.46 -4.33
C HIS A 33 -4.01 -3.28 -5.19
N LEU A 34 -4.34 -2.07 -4.73
CA LEU A 34 -3.90 -0.82 -5.35
C LEU A 34 -2.95 -0.12 -4.38
N SER A 35 -1.65 -0.13 -4.69
CA SER A 35 -0.67 0.70 -4.01
C SER A 35 -0.65 2.10 -4.62
N LEU A 36 -0.42 3.12 -3.79
CA LEU A 36 -0.23 4.47 -4.28
C LEU A 36 1.07 4.59 -5.12
N LEU A 37 2.14 3.88 -4.74
CA LEU A 37 3.34 3.75 -5.59
C LEU A 37 3.16 2.71 -6.72
N GLY A 38 2.01 2.02 -6.71
CA GLY A 38 1.42 1.42 -7.90
C GLY A 38 2.30 0.38 -8.57
N LYS A 39 2.64 0.64 -9.85
CA LYS A 39 3.46 -0.21 -10.73
C LYS A 39 4.90 0.30 -10.89
N ILE A 40 5.27 1.35 -10.15
CA ILE A 40 6.63 1.90 -10.19
C ILE A 40 7.56 0.83 -9.65
N SER A 41 8.66 0.57 -10.37
CA SER A 41 9.62 -0.43 -9.90
C SER A 41 10.26 0.03 -8.60
N ARG A 42 10.80 -0.90 -7.82
CA ARG A 42 11.54 -0.54 -6.62
C ARG A 42 12.67 0.44 -6.94
N GLU A 43 13.38 0.21 -8.03
CA GLU A 43 14.51 1.04 -8.45
C GLU A 43 14.08 2.48 -8.71
N GLU A 44 12.99 2.67 -9.46
CA GLU A 44 12.42 3.99 -9.73
C GLU A 44 11.89 4.66 -8.45
N VAL A 45 11.27 3.89 -7.54
CA VAL A 45 10.84 4.42 -6.23
C VAL A 45 12.05 4.90 -5.41
N MET A 46 13.13 4.13 -5.37
CA MET A 46 14.31 4.50 -4.59
C MET A 46 15.09 5.65 -5.23
N GLU A 47 15.00 5.84 -6.54
CA GLU A 47 15.59 7.02 -7.20
C GLU A 47 14.88 8.31 -6.78
N ASP A 48 13.54 8.30 -6.77
CA ASP A 48 12.74 9.51 -6.56
C ASP A 48 12.34 9.77 -5.09
N TYR A 49 12.32 8.73 -4.26
CA TYR A 49 11.75 8.77 -2.90
C TYR A 49 12.66 8.20 -1.81
N ALA A 50 13.94 7.89 -2.10
CA ALA A 50 14.89 7.46 -1.08
C ALA A 50 15.04 8.48 0.05
N ILE A 51 15.33 7.97 1.24
CA ILE A 51 15.50 8.80 2.42
C ILE A 51 16.79 9.60 2.35
N GLU A 52 16.67 10.93 2.43
CA GLU A 52 17.80 11.82 2.59
C GLU A 52 18.11 12.05 4.10
N PRO A 53 19.35 12.46 4.43
CA PRO A 53 19.72 12.76 5.82
C PRO A 53 18.82 13.84 6.43
N GLY A 54 18.12 13.47 7.51
CA GLY A 54 17.23 14.38 8.23
C GLY A 54 15.74 14.26 7.87
N GLU A 55 15.39 13.35 6.95
CA GLU A 55 14.00 13.04 6.63
C GLU A 55 13.45 11.87 7.47
N ASP A 56 12.13 11.88 7.71
CA ASP A 56 11.43 10.81 8.44
C ASP A 56 11.17 9.60 7.52
N ALA A 57 11.39 8.40 8.05
CA ALA A 57 11.17 7.17 7.31
C ALA A 57 9.69 6.78 7.30
N LEU A 58 9.07 6.74 6.11
CA LEU A 58 7.72 6.24 5.89
C LEU A 58 7.76 4.81 5.34
N PRO A 59 7.32 3.79 6.09
CA PRO A 59 7.20 2.44 5.55
C PRO A 59 6.09 2.38 4.50
N THR A 60 6.44 1.97 3.29
CA THR A 60 5.52 1.92 2.14
C THR A 60 5.61 0.57 1.44
N LEU A 61 4.45 -0.02 1.13
CA LEU A 61 4.35 -1.25 0.36
C LEU A 61 4.52 -0.95 -1.14
N LEU A 62 5.57 -1.52 -1.74
CA LEU A 62 5.89 -1.34 -3.14
C LEU A 62 5.16 -2.35 -4.05
N SER A 63 5.35 -2.19 -5.36
CA SER A 63 4.76 -3.02 -6.41
C SER A 63 5.22 -4.48 -6.38
N ASP A 64 6.40 -4.74 -5.79
CA ASP A 64 6.99 -6.05 -5.58
C ASP A 64 6.42 -6.79 -4.35
N GLY A 65 5.54 -6.14 -3.58
CA GLY A 65 4.96 -6.69 -2.36
C GLY A 65 5.86 -6.60 -1.13
N GLU A 66 7.01 -5.93 -1.23
CA GLU A 66 7.92 -5.71 -0.12
C GLU A 66 7.79 -4.28 0.45
N ILE A 67 8.16 -4.13 1.72
CA ILE A 67 8.18 -2.82 2.39
C ILE A 67 9.52 -2.13 2.12
N ALA A 68 9.46 -0.89 1.63
CA ALA A 68 10.59 0.02 1.57
C ALA A 68 10.34 1.24 2.47
N HIS A 69 11.43 1.87 2.91
CA HIS A 69 11.36 3.11 3.68
C HIS A 69 11.69 4.28 2.75
N VAL A 70 10.75 5.21 2.59
CA VAL A 70 10.83 6.38 1.71
C VAL A 70 10.65 7.65 2.53
N SER A 71 11.15 8.80 2.07
CA SER A 71 11.14 10.04 2.88
C SER A 71 9.95 10.96 2.71
N ARG A 72 9.10 10.75 1.69
CA ARG A 72 7.98 11.65 1.40
C ARG A 72 6.64 10.99 1.57
N GLN A 73 5.74 11.66 2.29
CA GLN A 73 4.31 11.48 2.11
C GLN A 73 3.93 12.03 0.73
N LYS A 74 3.22 11.22 -0.05
CA LYS A 74 2.71 11.60 -1.37
C LYS A 74 1.94 12.92 -1.29
N ASN A 75 2.37 13.94 -2.05
CA ASN A 75 1.50 15.04 -2.47
C ASN A 75 0.82 14.66 -3.78
#